data_AF-A0A4P5YSE5-F1
#
_entry.id   AF-A0A4P5YSE5-F1
#
_cell.length_a   1.000
_cell.length_b   1.000
_cell.length_c   1.000
_cell.angle_alpha   90.00
_cell.angle_beta   90.00
_cell.angle_gamma   90.00
#
_symmetry.space_group_name_H-M   'P 1'
#
loop_
_entity.id
_entity.type
_entity.pdbx_description
1 polymer ?
#
loop_
_entity_poly.entity_id
_entity_poly.type
_entity_poly.pdbx_seq_one_letter_code
_entity_poly.pdbx_strand_id
1 'polypeptide(L)'
;MNPPTPEPKIEQIKRALFAGQKIAAIKIYRDQTNSGLKDAKDAIEKLEAELRASSPEKFTATPAKAGCVGVLLVLVLLGVMAGVVFSLLRFAN
;
A
#
# COMPACT_ATOMS: atom_id res chain seq x y z
N MET A 1 -23.01 4.70 -9.49
CA MET A 1 -22.69 4.83 -8.05
C MET A 1 -23.63 3.89 -7.30
N ASN A 2 -23.11 2.79 -6.73
CA ASN A 2 -23.91 1.89 -5.92
C ASN A 2 -24.22 2.61 -4.58
N PRO A 3 -25.47 2.67 -4.11
CA PRO A 3 -25.80 3.32 -2.84
C PRO A 3 -25.11 2.62 -1.66
N PRO A 4 -24.79 3.34 -0.57
CA PRO A 4 -24.19 2.74 0.63
C PRO A 4 -25.27 1.91 1.35
N THR A 5 -25.44 0.66 0.92
CA THR A 5 -25.97 -0.37 1.79
C THR A 5 -25.14 -0.36 3.08
N PRO A 6 -25.75 -0.50 4.27
CA PRO A 6 -25.01 -0.56 5.52
C PRO A 6 -23.96 -1.66 5.38
N GLU A 7 -22.69 -1.26 5.17
CA GLU A 7 -21.61 -2.20 4.94
C GLU A 7 -21.60 -3.14 6.14
N PRO A 8 -21.58 -4.47 5.93
CA PRO A 8 -21.52 -5.40 7.03
C PRO A 8 -20.36 -4.98 7.91
N LYS A 9 -20.61 -4.85 9.22
CA LYS A 9 -19.62 -4.29 10.16
C LYS A 9 -18.27 -5.05 10.12
N ILE A 10 -18.26 -6.30 9.65
CA ILE A 10 -17.05 -7.08 9.31
C ILE A 10 -16.18 -6.40 8.23
N GLU A 11 -16.77 -5.81 7.19
CA GLU A 11 -16.03 -5.07 6.17
C GLU A 11 -15.45 -3.77 6.74
N GLN A 12 -16.14 -3.12 7.67
CA GLN A 12 -15.61 -1.95 8.39
C GLN A 12 -14.42 -2.35 9.28
N ILE A 13 -14.50 -3.51 9.96
CA ILE A 13 -13.39 -4.08 10.71
C ILE A 13 -12.20 -4.35 9.80
N LYS A 14 -12.40 -5.01 8.65
CA LYS A 14 -11.32 -5.28 7.68
C LYS A 14 -10.68 -3.99 7.16
N ARG A 15 -11.48 -2.99 6.78
CA ARG A 15 -11.00 -1.67 6.35
C ARG A 15 -10.15 -1.00 7.43
N ALA A 16 -10.61 -1.01 8.68
CA ALA A 16 -9.86 -0.47 9.81
C ALA A 16 -8.53 -1.21 10.02
N LEU A 17 -8.50 -2.54 9.82
CA LEU A 17 -7.27 -3.33 9.91
C LEU A 17 -6.28 -3.02 8.78
N PHE A 18 -6.75 -2.92 7.52
CA PHE A 18 -5.89 -2.50 6.40
C PHE A 18 -5.32 -1.08 6.59
N ALA A 19 -6.07 -0.19 7.25
CA ALA A 19 -5.64 1.16 7.59
C ALA A 19 -4.73 1.24 8.84
N GLY A 20 -4.42 0.11 9.49
CA GLY A 20 -3.64 0.07 10.74
C GLY A 20 -4.39 0.61 11.97
N GLN A 21 -5.70 0.86 11.86
CA GLN A 21 -6.55 1.37 12.92
C GLN A 21 -7.12 0.25 13.81
N LYS A 22 -6.23 -0.54 14.44
CA LYS A 22 -6.61 -1.70 15.26
C LYS A 22 -7.60 -1.38 16.38
N ILE A 23 -7.45 -0.23 17.05
CA ILE A 23 -8.37 0.18 18.13
C ILE A 23 -9.80 0.40 17.62
N ALA A 24 -9.95 0.96 16.41
CA ALA A 24 -11.25 1.14 15.79
C ALA A 24 -11.89 -0.21 15.45
N ALA A 25 -11.11 -1.16 14.91
CA ALA A 25 -11.56 -2.53 14.65
C ALA A 25 -12.04 -3.24 15.93
N ILE A 26 -11.30 -3.12 17.04
CA ILE A 26 -11.69 -3.68 18.34
C ILE A 26 -12.99 -3.06 18.84
N LYS A 27 -13.15 -1.74 18.71
CA LYS A 27 -14.38 -1.05 19.12
C LYS A 27 -15.59 -1.56 18.34
N ILE A 28 -15.50 -1.63 17.01
CA ILE A 28 -16.58 -2.12 16.15
C ILE A 28 -16.93 -3.57 16.51
N TYR A 29 -15.94 -4.42 16.74
CA TYR A 29 -16.16 -5.82 17.13
C TYR A 29 -16.88 -5.95 18.48
N ARG A 30 -16.48 -5.14 19.47
CA ARG A 30 -17.11 -5.11 20.80
C ARG A 30 -18.56 -4.63 20.73
N ASP A 31 -18.83 -3.57 19.98
CA ASP A 31 -20.17 -3.02 19.83
C ASP A 31 -21.15 -4.02 19.19
N GLN A 32 -20.64 -4.99 18.43
CA GLN A 32 -21.46 -6.07 17.85
C GLN A 32 -21.65 -7.27 18.75
N THR A 33 -20.56 -7.70 19.39
CA THR A 33 -20.52 -9.00 20.09
C THR A 33 -20.76 -8.86 21.59
N ASN A 34 -20.73 -7.63 22.14
CA ASN A 34 -20.68 -7.34 23.57
C ASN A 34 -19.57 -8.10 24.30
N SER A 35 -18.52 -8.48 23.58
CA SER A 35 -17.38 -9.22 24.12
C SER A 35 -16.52 -8.36 25.05
N GLY A 36 -15.84 -9.04 25.97
CA GLY A 36 -14.81 -8.43 26.80
C GLY A 36 -13.67 -7.85 25.96
N LEU A 37 -12.99 -6.83 26.48
CA LEU A 37 -11.88 -6.18 25.78
C LEU A 37 -10.77 -7.17 25.37
N LYS A 38 -10.51 -8.17 26.23
CA LYS A 38 -9.53 -9.22 25.98
C LYS A 38 -9.94 -10.08 24.78
N ASP A 39 -11.17 -10.60 24.76
CA ASP A 39 -11.64 -11.50 23.71
C ASP A 39 -11.76 -10.76 22.37
N ALA A 40 -12.23 -9.52 22.39
CA ALA A 40 -12.28 -8.68 21.21
C ALA A 40 -10.88 -8.40 20.63
N LYS A 41 -9.89 -8.13 21.49
CA LYS A 41 -8.51 -7.95 21.05
C LYS A 41 -7.98 -9.24 20.40
N ASP A 42 -8.16 -10.39 21.05
CA ASP A 42 -7.68 -11.68 20.57
C ASP A 42 -8.29 -12.05 19.20
N ALA A 43 -9.60 -11.86 19.06
CA ALA A 43 -10.32 -12.09 17.81
C ALA A 43 -9.82 -11.18 16.67
N ILE A 44 -9.61 -9.90 16.97
CA ILE A 44 -9.11 -8.93 15.99
C ILE A 44 -7.64 -9.20 15.61
N GLU A 45 -6.79 -9.58 16.55
CA GLU A 45 -5.39 -9.94 16.26
C GLU A 45 -5.30 -11.18 15.38
N LYS A 46 -6.12 -12.20 15.64
CA LYS A 46 -6.22 -13.38 14.75
C LYS A 46 -6.69 -13.00 13.36
N LEU A 47 -7.74 -12.18 13.27
CA LEU A 47 -8.28 -11.72 11.99
C LEU A 47 -7.25 -10.90 11.19
N GLU A 48 -6.51 -10.01 11.85
CA GLU A 48 -5.43 -9.25 11.22
C GLU A 48 -4.33 -10.15 10.69
N ALA A 49 -3.89 -11.14 11.49
CA ALA A 49 -2.86 -12.09 11.08
C ALA A 49 -3.31 -12.88 9.84
N GLU A 50 -4.56 -13.36 9.81
CA GLU A 50 -5.14 -14.06 8.67
C GLU A 50 -5.23 -13.13 7.43
N LEU A 51 -5.75 -11.91 7.59
CA LEU A 51 -5.84 -10.93 6.51
C LEU A 51 -4.46 -10.62 5.92
N ARG A 52 -3.43 -10.51 6.77
CA ARG A 52 -2.06 -10.26 6.33
C ARG A 52 -1.46 -11.46 5.60
N ALA A 53 -1.82 -12.67 5.99
CA ALA A 53 -1.43 -13.89 5.30
C ALA A 53 -2.14 -14.05 3.94
N SER A 54 -3.44 -13.77 3.87
CA SER A 54 -4.25 -13.93 2.66
C SER A 54 -4.18 -12.74 1.70
N SER A 55 -3.84 -11.54 2.17
CA SER A 55 -3.83 -10.32 1.36
C SER A 55 -2.67 -9.38 1.75
N PRO A 56 -1.41 -9.82 1.63
CA PRO A 56 -0.24 -9.04 2.05
C PRO A 56 -0.13 -7.70 1.31
N GLU A 57 -0.52 -7.67 0.03
CA GLU A 57 -0.50 -6.50 -0.86
C GLU A 57 -1.33 -5.32 -0.33
N LYS A 58 -2.42 -5.58 0.39
CA LYS A 58 -3.29 -4.53 0.97
C LYS A 58 -2.68 -3.88 2.21
N PHE A 59 -1.72 -4.54 2.86
CA PHE A 59 -0.97 -3.98 4.00
C PHE A 59 0.32 -3.28 3.57
N THR A 60 0.73 -3.43 2.32
CA THR A 60 1.89 -2.76 1.73
C THR A 60 1.40 -1.66 0.79
N ALA A 61 0.76 -0.63 1.34
CA ALA A 61 0.48 0.58 0.59
C ALA A 61 1.77 1.40 0.39
N THR A 62 2.70 0.84 -0.40
CA THR A 62 3.68 1.63 -1.11
C THR A 62 3.19 1.64 -2.56
N PRO A 63 2.45 2.67 -3.02
CA PRO A 63 2.31 2.85 -4.45
C PRO A 63 3.73 2.93 -4.99
N ALA A 64 4.09 2.00 -5.88
CA ALA A 64 5.38 2.03 -6.57
C ALA A 64 5.44 3.35 -7.34
N LYS A 65 5.90 4.42 -6.69
CA LYS A 65 6.30 5.66 -7.34
C LYS A 65 7.53 5.29 -8.16
N ALA A 66 7.31 4.93 -9.42
CA ALA A 66 8.30 4.84 -10.46
C ALA A 66 8.84 6.25 -10.80
N GLY A 67 9.36 6.97 -9.81
CA GLY A 67 9.65 8.40 -9.90
C GLY A 67 11.12 8.77 -10.15
N CYS A 68 12.08 7.90 -9.87
CA CYS A 68 13.51 8.28 -9.92
C CYS A 68 14.33 7.52 -10.98
N VAL A 69 14.03 6.23 -11.21
CA VAL A 69 14.78 5.39 -12.17
C VAL A 69 14.61 5.87 -13.62
N GLY A 70 13.41 6.36 -13.99
CA GLY A 70 13.15 6.86 -15.34
C GLY A 70 13.95 8.11 -15.70
N VAL A 71 14.11 9.06 -14.78
CA VAL A 71 14.86 10.30 -15.02
C VAL A 71 16.35 10.02 -15.17
N LEU A 72 16.91 9.13 -14.34
CA LEU A 72 18.32 8.76 -14.44
C LEU A 72 18.65 8.10 -15.78
N LEU A 73 17.79 7.21 -16.28
CA LEU A 73 17.98 6.58 -17.60
C LEU A 73 18.00 7.59 -18.75
N VAL A 74 17.07 8.55 -18.74
CA VAL A 74 17.00 9.59 -19.78
C VAL A 74 18.24 10.48 -19.77
N LEU A 75 18.70 10.90 -18.58
CA LEU A 75 19.91 11.73 -18.46
C LEU A 75 21.18 10.99 -18.91
N VAL A 76 21.29 9.68 -18.60
CA VAL A 76 22.42 8.86 -19.06
C VAL A 76 22.40 8.72 -20.58
N LEU A 77 21.25 8.44 -21.19
CA LEU A 77 21.14 8.34 -22.65
C LEU A 77 21.48 9.66 -23.35
N LEU A 78 20.99 10.80 -22.83
CA LEU A 78 21.31 12.12 -23.37
C LEU A 78 22.81 12.45 -23.23
N GLY A 79 23.41 12.13 -22.09
CA GLY A 79 24.85 12.33 -21.86
C GLY A 79 25.71 11.48 -22.78
N VAL A 80 25.36 10.20 -22.97
CA VAL A 80 26.06 9.30 -23.90
C VAL A 80 25.93 9.77 -25.33
N MET A 81 24.72 10.16 -25.76
CA MET A 81 24.49 10.69 -27.11
C MET A 81 25.29 11.97 -27.35
N ALA A 82 25.29 12.91 -26.40
CA ALA A 82 26.07 14.14 -26.50
C ALA A 82 27.58 13.86 -26.54
N GLY A 83 28.07 12.92 -25.72
CA GLY A 83 29.48 12.51 -25.70
C GLY A 83 29.94 11.85 -27.00
N VAL A 84 29.13 10.96 -27.58
CA VAL A 84 29.40 10.32 -28.87
C VAL A 84 29.42 11.36 -29.99
N VAL A 85 28.43 12.26 -30.02
CA VAL A 85 28.38 13.35 -31.01
C VAL A 85 29.60 14.27 -30.89
N PHE A 86 29.99 14.64 -29.68
CA PHE A 86 31.18 15.48 -29.44
C PHE A 86 32.48 14.79 -29.86
N SER A 87 32.61 13.48 -29.59
CA SER A 87 33.75 12.67 -30.02
C SER A 87 33.86 12.61 -31.55
N LEU A 88 32.74 12.38 -32.23
CA LEU A 88 32.69 12.34 -33.70
C LEU A 88 32.97 13.71 -34.34
N LEU A 89 32.45 14.79 -33.76
CA LEU A 89 32.74 16.16 -34.21
C LEU A 89 34.22 16.53 -34.05
N ARG A 90 34.87 16.05 -32.97
CA ARG A 90 36.32 16.26 -32.74
C ARG A 90 37.22 15.40 -33.62
N PHE A 91 36.73 14.26 -34.10
CA PHE A 91 37.47 13.42 -35.03
C PHE A 91 37.39 13.95 -36.48
N ALA A 92 36.29 14.62 -36.84
CA ALA A 92 36.03 15.10 -38.19
C ALA A 92 36.60 16.51 -38.50
N ASN A 93 37.14 17.22 -37.51
CA ASN A 93 37.72 18.56 -37.66
C ASN A 93 39.18 18.58 -37.21
#